data_AF-A0AAW0WRW3-F1
#
_entry.id   AF-A0AAW0WRW3-F1
#
_cell.length_a   1.000
_cell.length_b   1.000
_cell.length_c   1.000
_cell.angle_alpha   90.00
_cell.angle_beta   90.00
_cell.angle_gamma   90.00
#
_symmetry.space_group_name_H-M   'P 1'
#
loop_
_entity.id
_entity.type
_entity.pdbx_description
1 polymer ?
#
loop_
_entity_poly.entity_id
_entity_poly.type
_entity_poly.pdbx_seq_one_letter_code
_entity_poly.pdbx_strand_id
1 'polypeptide(L)'
;MKRWAYEITSSFLLPGAPLHLSNVEENVLHEIDETLQNELDKEEILRKVFWKARQRCREDLNEQLADFRNKRSAGLGSIFGPPDHALEESMHNKTKELQIVENLLVPCLESVSDDLKNATDQMIVTASSLATILLKYYGVRSQQAHQLIDRCPLFVSKERPLRSKIFRGSKKQVYRDHHFNQHTYYSVTYCNHCGLIIWGIAPQGYQCTNCEMNIHKSCAKQVEEVCIGQLHKKDRSRDTRFSSILGKIMADDKDNKRKVSQVCAAQNSTFYISPTIAPAGTLVERARKGLEEGNSDILGLVSETDSIT
;
A
#
# COMPACT_ATOMS: atom_id res chain seq x y z
N MET A 1 -7.53 -12.91 -6.78
CA MET A 1 -7.59 -11.47 -7.09
C MET A 1 -7.63 -10.54 -5.87
N LYS A 2 -8.14 -10.93 -4.69
CA LYS A 2 -8.23 -9.99 -3.52
C LYS A 2 -6.91 -9.40 -2.99
N ARG A 3 -5.78 -10.10 -3.19
CA ARG A 3 -4.50 -9.70 -2.60
C ARG A 3 -4.06 -8.30 -3.02
N TRP A 4 -3.94 -8.06 -4.33
CA TRP A 4 -3.40 -6.79 -4.82
C TRP A 4 -4.28 -5.61 -4.41
N ALA A 5 -5.60 -5.80 -4.40
CA ALA A 5 -6.54 -4.78 -3.95
C ALA A 5 -6.34 -4.45 -2.46
N TYR A 6 -6.12 -5.48 -1.62
CA TYR A 6 -5.77 -5.25 -0.22
C TYR A 6 -4.41 -4.57 -0.03
N GLU A 7 -3.40 -4.95 -0.82
CA GLU A 7 -2.07 -4.31 -0.76
C GLU A 7 -2.17 -2.81 -1.06
N ILE A 8 -2.96 -2.41 -2.07
CA ILE A 8 -3.17 -1.00 -2.42
C ILE A 8 -4.02 -0.28 -1.35
N THR A 9 -5.17 -0.82 -0.99
CA THR A 9 -6.06 -0.18 0.00
C THR A 9 -5.37 0.01 1.34
N SER A 10 -4.70 -1.02 1.86
CA SER A 10 -4.02 -0.96 3.16
C SER A 10 -2.77 -0.10 3.18
N SER A 11 -2.12 0.13 2.03
CA SER A 11 -0.90 0.95 1.96
C SER A 11 -1.17 2.43 1.72
N PHE A 12 -2.29 2.77 1.08
CA PHE A 12 -2.57 4.14 0.62
C PHE A 12 -3.93 4.71 1.04
N LEU A 13 -4.94 3.88 1.21
CA LEU A 13 -6.33 4.37 1.24
C LEU A 13 -6.96 4.27 2.64
N LEU A 14 -6.65 3.22 3.41
CA LEU A 14 -7.21 3.07 4.75
C LEU A 14 -6.70 4.17 5.70
N PRO A 15 -7.52 4.60 6.67
CA PRO A 15 -7.06 5.46 7.75
C PRO A 15 -5.87 4.83 8.49
N GLY A 16 -4.81 5.60 8.70
CA GLY A 16 -3.58 5.11 9.34
C GLY A 16 -2.68 4.26 8.44
N ALA A 17 -2.97 4.18 7.13
CA ALA A 17 -2.05 3.61 6.16
C ALA A 17 -0.72 4.38 6.12
N PRO A 18 0.43 3.75 5.83
CA PRO A 18 1.72 4.43 5.88
C PRO A 18 1.80 5.64 4.94
N LEU A 19 1.32 5.49 3.69
CA LEU A 19 1.25 6.56 2.71
C LEU A 19 -0.21 6.96 2.46
N HIS A 20 -0.93 7.27 3.54
CA HIS A 20 -2.35 7.62 3.48
C HIS A 20 -2.62 8.83 2.58
N LEU A 21 -3.58 8.67 1.67
CA LEU A 21 -4.05 9.69 0.73
C LEU A 21 -5.31 10.37 1.29
N SER A 22 -5.12 11.52 1.94
CA SER A 22 -6.18 12.22 2.68
C SER A 22 -7.30 12.81 1.81
N ASN A 23 -7.06 12.93 0.49
CA ASN A 23 -8.05 13.42 -0.47
C ASN A 23 -9.02 12.34 -0.97
N VAL A 24 -8.83 11.07 -0.56
CA VAL A 24 -9.76 9.98 -0.88
C VAL A 24 -10.76 9.83 0.27
N GLU A 25 -12.01 10.22 0.00
CA GLU A 25 -13.11 10.15 0.95
C GLU A 25 -13.52 8.71 1.31
N GLU A 26 -14.08 8.52 2.51
CA GLU A 26 -14.52 7.22 3.03
C GLU A 26 -15.59 6.55 2.14
N ASN A 27 -16.47 7.33 1.51
CA ASN A 27 -17.45 6.83 0.54
C ASN A 27 -16.78 6.07 -0.62
N VAL A 28 -15.63 6.55 -1.11
CA VAL A 28 -14.88 5.87 -2.18
C VAL A 28 -14.32 4.53 -1.68
N LEU A 29 -13.92 4.45 -0.41
CA LEU A 29 -13.45 3.21 0.21
C LEU A 29 -14.59 2.19 0.31
N HIS A 30 -15.76 2.62 0.76
CA HIS A 30 -16.95 1.77 0.84
C HIS A 30 -17.32 1.17 -0.53
N GLU A 31 -17.32 1.99 -1.59
CA GLU A 31 -17.59 1.48 -2.94
C GLU A 31 -16.53 0.47 -3.42
N ILE A 32 -15.25 0.69 -3.11
CA ILE A 32 -14.18 -0.26 -3.41
C ILE A 32 -14.45 -1.58 -2.69
N ASP A 33 -14.76 -1.53 -1.39
CA ASP A 33 -15.02 -2.72 -0.58
C ASP A 33 -16.26 -3.49 -1.06
N GLU A 34 -17.35 -2.81 -1.40
CA GLU A 34 -18.55 -3.42 -1.97
C GLU A 34 -18.24 -4.13 -3.30
N THR A 35 -17.47 -3.48 -4.18
CA THR A 35 -17.05 -4.07 -5.45
C THR A 35 -16.19 -5.31 -5.23
N LEU A 36 -15.25 -5.25 -4.28
CA LEU A 36 -14.38 -6.37 -3.91
C LEU A 36 -15.10 -7.52 -3.18
N GLN A 37 -16.30 -7.29 -2.66
CA GLN A 37 -17.11 -8.34 -2.04
C GLN A 37 -18.05 -8.99 -3.04
N ASN A 38 -18.66 -8.20 -3.92
CA ASN A 38 -19.78 -8.64 -4.75
C ASN A 38 -19.40 -9.00 -6.20
N GLU A 39 -18.29 -8.48 -6.73
CA GLU A 39 -17.99 -8.53 -8.18
C GLU A 39 -16.59 -9.09 -8.49
N LEU A 40 -16.12 -10.03 -7.69
CA LEU A 40 -14.76 -10.59 -7.77
C LEU A 40 -14.46 -11.39 -9.03
N ASP A 41 -15.50 -11.93 -9.66
CA ASP A 41 -15.45 -12.71 -10.89
C ASP A 41 -15.46 -11.82 -12.15
N LYS A 42 -15.82 -10.54 -12.01
CA LYS A 42 -15.96 -9.60 -13.12
C LYS A 42 -14.67 -8.79 -13.31
N GLU A 43 -13.73 -9.35 -14.06
CA GLU A 43 -12.41 -8.74 -14.28
C GLU A 43 -12.51 -7.28 -14.78
N GLU A 44 -13.38 -7.00 -15.76
CA GLU A 44 -13.56 -5.66 -16.31
C GLU A 44 -13.95 -4.60 -15.28
N ILE A 45 -14.69 -5.01 -14.24
CA ILE A 45 -15.08 -4.13 -13.13
C ILE A 45 -13.90 -3.95 -12.18
N LEU A 46 -13.20 -5.04 -11.84
CA LEU A 46 -11.99 -4.97 -11.02
C LEU A 46 -10.90 -4.08 -11.65
N ARG A 47 -10.84 -3.98 -12.98
CA ARG A 47 -9.96 -3.05 -13.69
C ARG A 47 -10.24 -1.57 -13.38
N LYS A 48 -11.49 -1.27 -13.01
CA LYS A 48 -11.98 0.09 -12.73
C LYS A 48 -12.19 0.36 -11.25
N VAL A 49 -11.97 -0.62 -10.37
CA VAL A 49 -12.27 -0.51 -8.92
C VAL A 49 -11.60 0.71 -8.25
N PHE A 50 -10.37 1.04 -8.64
CA PHE A 50 -9.66 2.22 -8.12
C PHE A 50 -9.81 3.49 -8.96
N TRP A 51 -10.74 3.53 -9.93
CA TRP A 51 -10.88 4.68 -10.81
C TRP A 51 -11.18 5.97 -10.04
N LYS A 52 -12.21 5.95 -9.17
CA LYS A 52 -12.62 7.11 -8.37
C LYS A 52 -11.49 7.60 -7.46
N ALA A 53 -10.82 6.70 -6.73
CA ALA A 53 -9.66 7.03 -5.91
C ALA A 53 -8.55 7.69 -6.75
N ARG A 54 -8.23 7.14 -7.93
CA ARG A 54 -7.24 7.74 -8.85
C ARG A 54 -7.63 9.13 -9.35
N GLN A 55 -8.92 9.39 -9.57
CA GLN A 55 -9.38 10.72 -9.99
C GLN A 55 -9.06 11.76 -8.91
N ARG A 56 -9.33 11.44 -7.63
CA ARG A 56 -8.97 12.30 -6.50
C ARG A 56 -7.47 12.54 -6.44
N CYS A 57 -6.66 11.49 -6.48
CA CYS A 57 -5.20 11.63 -6.48
C CYS A 57 -4.67 12.50 -7.63
N ARG A 58 -5.34 12.48 -8.78
CA ARG A 58 -4.94 13.28 -9.95
C ARG A 58 -5.18 14.78 -9.70
N GLU A 59 -6.17 15.16 -8.91
CA GLU A 59 -6.43 16.57 -8.56
C GLU A 59 -5.23 17.14 -7.78
N ASP A 60 -4.78 16.46 -6.73
CA ASP A 60 -3.60 16.85 -5.93
C ASP A 60 -2.31 16.84 -6.77
N LEU A 61 -2.13 15.82 -7.62
CA LEU A 61 -0.95 15.74 -8.49
C LEU A 61 -0.90 16.90 -9.49
N ASN A 62 -2.04 17.32 -10.03
CA ASN A 62 -2.10 18.46 -10.95
C ASN A 62 -1.71 19.77 -10.25
N GLU A 63 -2.11 19.95 -8.99
CA GLU A 63 -1.70 21.10 -8.18
C GLU A 63 -0.19 21.09 -7.91
N GLN A 64 0.37 19.95 -7.49
CA GLN A 64 1.81 19.79 -7.28
C GLN A 64 2.61 20.03 -8.56
N LEU A 65 2.10 19.59 -9.71
CA LEU A 65 2.74 19.84 -11.01
C LEU A 65 2.67 21.29 -11.44
N ALA A 66 1.58 21.99 -11.14
CA ALA A 66 1.49 23.43 -11.38
C ALA A 66 2.52 24.20 -10.55
N ASP A 67 2.64 23.88 -9.26
CA ASP A 67 3.68 24.46 -8.38
C ASP A 67 5.09 24.14 -8.89
N PHE A 68 5.34 22.89 -9.30
CA PHE A 68 6.60 22.49 -9.89
C PHE A 68 6.94 23.28 -11.16
N ARG A 69 5.99 23.42 -12.08
CA ARG A 69 6.15 24.20 -13.33
C ARG A 69 6.44 25.67 -13.01
N ASN A 70 5.74 26.26 -12.04
CA ASN A 70 5.99 27.64 -11.60
C ASN A 70 7.40 27.82 -11.05
N LYS A 71 7.88 26.89 -10.22
CA LYS A 71 9.27 26.90 -9.72
C LYS A 71 10.30 26.78 -10.84
N ARG A 72 10.04 25.95 -11.86
CA ARG A 72 10.91 25.87 -13.05
C ARG A 72 10.97 27.19 -13.80
N SER A 73 9.82 27.80 -14.08
CA SER A 73 9.73 29.10 -14.78
C SER A 73 10.37 30.25 -13.98
N ALA A 74 10.43 30.15 -12.66
CA ALA A 74 11.15 31.09 -11.79
C ALA A 74 12.68 30.89 -11.77
N GLY A 75 13.23 29.98 -12.59
CA GLY A 75 14.66 29.72 -12.69
C GLY A 75 15.20 28.68 -11.70
N LEU A 76 14.35 28.01 -10.91
CA LEU A 76 14.76 26.94 -9.99
C LEU A 76 14.72 25.54 -10.65
N GLY A 77 14.55 25.48 -11.97
CA GLY A 77 14.35 24.21 -12.68
C GLY A 77 15.55 23.27 -12.68
N SER A 78 16.78 23.80 -12.64
CA SER A 78 18.02 23.02 -12.62
C SER A 78 18.28 22.32 -11.27
N ILE A 79 17.59 22.74 -10.20
CA ILE A 79 17.67 22.10 -8.88
C ILE A 79 16.90 20.77 -8.88
N PHE A 80 15.90 20.65 -9.75
CA PHE A 80 14.94 19.55 -9.74
C PHE A 80 14.90 18.82 -11.08
N GLY A 81 16.01 18.16 -11.41
CA GLY A 81 16.12 17.27 -12.56
C GLY A 81 16.81 17.87 -13.78
N PRO A 82 16.70 17.21 -14.95
CA PRO A 82 17.42 17.62 -16.15
C PRO A 82 16.99 18.99 -16.67
N PRO A 83 17.85 19.67 -17.45
CA PRO A 83 17.50 20.90 -18.15
C PRO A 83 16.43 20.65 -19.22
N ASP A 84 15.65 21.69 -19.56
CA ASP A 84 14.49 21.56 -20.45
C ASP A 84 14.85 20.96 -21.83
N HIS A 85 15.99 21.36 -22.41
CA HIS A 85 16.44 20.81 -23.70
C HIS A 85 16.65 19.28 -23.66
N ALA A 86 17.14 18.74 -22.55
CA ALA A 86 17.33 17.30 -22.39
C ALA A 86 15.99 16.57 -22.24
N LEU A 87 15.01 17.21 -21.59
CA LEU A 87 13.65 16.69 -21.48
C LEU A 87 12.94 16.69 -22.84
N GLU A 88 13.04 17.76 -23.62
CA GLU A 88 12.45 17.86 -24.97
C GLU A 88 12.99 16.77 -25.91
N GLU A 89 14.30 16.54 -25.88
CA GLU A 89 14.92 15.49 -26.67
C GLU A 89 14.44 14.08 -26.28
N SER A 90 14.19 13.86 -24.98
CA SER A 90 13.71 12.59 -24.47
C SER A 90 12.27 12.26 -24.87
N MET A 91 11.43 13.27 -25.16
CA MET A 91 10.01 13.06 -25.52
C MET A 91 9.83 12.15 -26.74
N HIS A 92 10.80 12.18 -27.66
CA HIS A 92 10.78 11.46 -28.92
C HIS A 92 11.72 10.25 -28.93
N ASN A 93 12.44 10.00 -27.83
CA ASN A 93 13.43 8.94 -27.73
C ASN A 93 13.29 8.17 -26.41
N LYS A 94 12.64 7.00 -26.50
CA LYS A 94 12.41 6.12 -25.35
C LYS A 94 13.69 5.70 -24.62
N THR A 95 14.81 5.58 -25.32
CA THR A 95 16.10 5.26 -24.69
C THR A 95 16.60 6.41 -23.82
N LYS A 96 16.47 7.65 -24.30
CA LYS A 96 16.85 8.84 -23.51
C LYS A 96 15.91 9.07 -22.33
N GLU A 97 14.61 8.83 -22.52
CA GLU A 97 13.61 8.84 -21.45
C GLU A 97 13.99 7.85 -20.34
N LEU A 98 14.32 6.60 -20.70
CA LEU A 98 14.75 5.58 -19.74
C LEU A 98 16.06 5.97 -19.04
N GLN A 99 17.03 6.56 -19.74
CA GLN A 99 18.25 7.06 -19.12
C GLN A 99 17.97 8.14 -18.06
N ILE A 100 17.07 9.07 -18.35
CA ILE A 100 16.66 10.10 -17.38
C ILE A 100 15.96 9.47 -16.19
N VAL A 101 15.02 8.55 -16.43
CA VAL A 101 14.31 7.82 -15.37
C VAL A 101 15.28 7.08 -14.46
N GLU A 102 16.23 6.34 -15.03
CA GLU A 102 17.23 5.60 -14.25
C GLU A 102 18.11 6.55 -13.42
N ASN A 103 18.62 7.62 -14.04
CA ASN A 103 19.49 8.59 -13.36
C ASN A 103 18.82 9.32 -12.20
N LEU A 104 17.49 9.50 -12.25
CA LEU A 104 16.73 10.19 -11.19
C LEU A 104 16.21 9.23 -10.12
N LEU A 105 15.58 8.13 -10.55
CA LEU A 105 14.81 7.28 -9.66
C LEU A 105 15.64 6.17 -9.00
N VAL A 106 16.71 5.68 -9.65
CA VAL A 106 17.56 4.63 -9.06
C VAL A 106 18.28 5.14 -7.80
N PRO A 107 18.89 6.33 -7.77
CA PRO A 107 19.47 6.89 -6.55
C PRO A 107 18.43 7.13 -5.44
N CYS A 108 17.21 7.53 -5.82
CA CYS A 108 16.11 7.66 -4.86
C CYS A 108 15.76 6.30 -4.24
N LEU A 109 15.67 5.25 -5.06
CA LEU A 109 15.41 3.89 -4.58
C LEU A 109 16.53 3.41 -3.66
N GLU A 110 17.79 3.64 -4.01
CA GLU A 110 18.94 3.31 -3.19
C GLU A 110 18.84 3.96 -1.79
N SER A 111 18.57 5.27 -1.76
CA SER A 111 18.44 6.02 -0.50
C SER A 111 17.33 5.48 0.41
N VAL A 112 16.17 5.10 -0.14
CA VAL A 112 15.06 4.57 0.67
C VAL A 112 15.17 3.07 0.96
N SER A 113 16.03 2.34 0.24
CA SER A 113 16.14 0.86 0.34
C SER A 113 17.38 0.36 1.10
N ASP A 114 18.23 1.26 1.60
CA ASP A 114 19.50 0.92 2.22
C ASP A 114 19.33 0.02 3.46
N ASP A 115 18.51 0.42 4.42
CA ASP A 115 18.20 -0.38 5.62
C ASP A 115 16.69 -0.66 5.78
N LEU A 116 16.15 -1.43 4.84
CA LEU A 116 14.74 -1.83 4.87
C LEU A 116 14.34 -2.70 6.07
N LYS A 117 15.29 -3.26 6.84
CA LYS A 117 14.96 -4.07 8.02
C LYS A 117 14.54 -3.21 9.20
N ASN A 118 15.15 -2.03 9.33
CA ASN A 118 14.85 -1.05 10.39
C ASN A 118 14.10 0.17 9.86
N ALA A 119 13.74 0.18 8.57
CA ALA A 119 12.99 1.24 7.94
C ALA A 119 11.59 1.40 8.54
N THR A 120 11.10 2.64 8.50
CA THR A 120 9.71 2.92 8.83
C THR A 120 8.77 2.32 7.80
N ASP A 121 7.53 2.10 8.21
CA ASP A 121 6.45 1.63 7.36
C ASP A 121 6.33 2.46 6.07
N GLN A 122 6.48 3.79 6.19
CA GLN A 122 6.45 4.73 5.08
C GLN A 122 7.59 4.51 4.09
N MET A 123 8.81 4.30 4.58
CA MET A 123 9.98 4.02 3.73
C MET A 123 9.81 2.70 2.98
N ILE A 124 9.29 1.65 3.64
CA ILE A 124 9.04 0.35 3.02
C ILE A 124 8.03 0.50 1.87
N VAL A 125 6.89 1.14 2.12
CA VAL A 125 5.86 1.35 1.08
C VAL A 125 6.41 2.23 -0.05
N THR A 126 7.19 3.26 0.25
CA THR A 126 7.82 4.14 -0.75
C THR A 126 8.79 3.36 -1.64
N ALA A 127 9.70 2.59 -1.04
CA ALA A 127 10.66 1.76 -1.75
C ALA A 127 9.95 0.73 -2.64
N SER A 128 8.90 0.08 -2.11
CA SER A 128 8.07 -0.85 -2.87
C SER A 128 7.34 -0.21 -4.04
N SER A 129 6.78 0.99 -3.85
CA SER A 129 6.08 1.73 -4.90
C SER A 129 7.04 2.10 -6.03
N LEU A 130 8.20 2.65 -5.67
CA LEU A 130 9.22 3.07 -6.61
C LEU A 130 9.80 1.88 -7.39
N ALA A 131 10.11 0.78 -6.70
CA ALA A 131 10.59 -0.44 -7.33
C ALA A 131 9.54 -1.07 -8.27
N THR A 132 8.25 -1.04 -7.89
CA THR A 132 7.16 -1.49 -8.76
C THR A 132 7.08 -0.64 -10.03
N ILE A 133 7.12 0.69 -9.93
CA ILE A 133 7.05 1.60 -11.08
C ILE A 133 8.26 1.39 -12.01
N LEU A 134 9.47 1.33 -11.45
CA LEU A 134 10.70 1.11 -12.22
C LEU A 134 10.67 -0.20 -13.01
N LEU A 135 10.23 -1.29 -12.38
CA LEU A 135 10.19 -2.61 -13.01
C LEU A 135 9.03 -2.78 -13.98
N LYS A 136 7.82 -2.36 -13.59
CA LYS A 136 6.58 -2.68 -14.33
C LYS A 136 6.22 -1.63 -15.36
N TYR A 137 6.35 -0.35 -15.02
CA TYR A 137 5.93 0.73 -15.90
C TYR A 137 7.06 1.11 -16.87
N TYR A 138 8.26 1.37 -16.36
CA TYR A 138 9.39 1.74 -17.19
C TYR A 138 10.14 0.54 -17.77
N GLY A 139 10.08 -0.63 -17.13
CA GLY A 139 10.78 -1.81 -17.60
C GLY A 139 12.31 -1.66 -17.57
N VAL A 140 12.82 -0.94 -16.56
CA VAL A 140 14.25 -0.69 -16.36
C VAL A 140 15.02 -2.01 -16.31
N ARG A 141 16.15 -2.07 -17.04
CA ARG A 141 16.95 -3.30 -17.24
C ARG A 141 18.37 -3.20 -16.71
N SER A 142 18.79 -2.06 -16.17
CA SER A 142 20.14 -1.91 -15.63
C SER A 142 20.39 -2.85 -14.45
N GLN A 143 21.62 -3.37 -14.38
CA GLN A 143 22.00 -4.35 -13.37
C GLN A 143 21.90 -3.78 -11.95
N GLN A 144 22.33 -2.53 -11.75
CA GLN A 144 22.22 -1.83 -10.46
C GLN A 144 20.76 -1.69 -10.01
N ALA A 145 19.88 -1.22 -10.91
CA ALA A 145 18.46 -1.09 -10.59
C ALA A 145 17.83 -2.44 -10.24
N HIS A 146 18.15 -3.51 -10.99
CA HIS A 146 17.65 -4.85 -10.66
C HIS A 146 18.13 -5.34 -9.29
N GLN A 147 19.37 -5.08 -8.89
CA GLN A 147 19.85 -5.46 -7.55
C GLN A 147 19.06 -4.76 -6.43
N LEU A 148 18.73 -3.48 -6.61
CA LEU A 148 17.93 -2.72 -5.64
C LEU A 148 16.47 -3.16 -5.63
N ILE A 149 15.86 -3.32 -6.81
CA ILE A 149 14.50 -3.82 -6.98
C ILE A 149 14.33 -5.20 -6.32
N ASP A 150 15.34 -6.07 -6.43
CA ASP A 150 15.29 -7.43 -5.90
C ASP A 150 15.33 -7.49 -4.37
N ARG A 151 15.77 -6.40 -3.73
CA ARG A 151 15.71 -6.23 -2.27
C ARG A 151 14.32 -5.80 -1.81
N CYS A 152 13.51 -5.17 -2.66
CA CYS A 152 12.24 -4.55 -2.28
C CYS A 152 11.04 -5.51 -2.47
N PRO A 153 10.00 -5.43 -1.62
CA PRO A 153 8.69 -5.99 -1.92
C PRO A 153 8.09 -5.24 -3.12
N LEU A 154 7.31 -5.92 -3.96
CA LEU A 154 6.68 -5.33 -5.14
C LEU A 154 5.17 -5.50 -5.09
N PHE A 155 4.45 -4.40 -5.29
CA PHE A 155 3.01 -4.43 -5.52
C PHE A 155 2.67 -5.21 -6.80
N VAL A 156 1.49 -5.85 -6.80
CA VAL A 156 0.89 -6.47 -8.01
C VAL A 156 1.83 -7.47 -8.71
N SER A 157 2.64 -8.20 -7.95
CA SER A 157 3.55 -9.20 -8.47
C SER A 157 3.06 -10.60 -8.13
N LYS A 158 2.89 -11.47 -9.16
CA LYS A 158 2.80 -12.92 -8.96
C LYS A 158 4.06 -13.34 -8.20
N GLU A 159 3.92 -14.12 -7.13
CA GLU A 159 5.05 -14.51 -6.28
C GLU A 159 6.17 -15.11 -7.12
N ARG A 160 7.22 -14.33 -7.40
CA ARG A 160 8.44 -14.89 -7.99
C ARG A 160 9.16 -15.62 -6.88
N PRO A 161 9.49 -16.91 -7.05
CA PRO A 161 10.10 -17.72 -5.99
C PRO A 161 11.50 -17.25 -5.56
N LEU A 162 12.10 -16.29 -6.27
CA LEU A 162 13.51 -15.93 -6.14
C LEU A 162 13.80 -14.65 -5.34
N ARG A 163 12.83 -13.77 -5.06
CA ARG A 163 13.14 -12.41 -4.55
C ARG A 163 12.98 -12.24 -3.04
N SER A 164 14.07 -11.72 -2.46
CA SER A 164 14.46 -11.34 -1.10
C SER A 164 14.18 -12.26 0.11
N LYS A 165 15.24 -12.96 0.54
CA LYS A 165 15.43 -13.46 1.93
C LYS A 165 15.38 -12.34 2.98
N ILE A 166 15.40 -11.07 2.56
CA ILE A 166 15.52 -9.89 3.42
C ILE A 166 14.18 -9.55 4.11
N PHE A 167 13.05 -9.73 3.40
CA PHE A 167 11.71 -9.43 3.92
C PHE A 167 10.91 -10.67 4.36
N ARG A 168 11.39 -11.86 3.99
CA ARG A 168 10.92 -13.10 4.59
C ARG A 168 11.58 -13.24 5.96
N GLY A 169 11.01 -12.54 6.95
CA GLY A 169 11.23 -12.90 8.36
C GLY A 169 10.98 -14.40 8.58
N SER A 170 11.38 -14.93 9.73
CA SER A 170 11.19 -16.36 10.03
C SER A 170 9.77 -16.79 9.70
N LYS A 171 9.61 -17.79 8.82
CA LYS A 171 8.29 -18.28 8.36
C LYS A 171 7.40 -18.71 9.54
N LYS A 172 8.05 -19.23 10.59
CA LYS A 172 7.45 -19.66 11.84
C LYS A 172 8.16 -18.99 13.00
N GLN A 173 7.41 -18.57 14.01
CA GLN A 173 7.93 -18.07 15.28
C GLN A 173 7.07 -18.63 16.41
N VAL A 174 7.70 -18.87 17.56
CA VAL A 174 6.98 -19.29 18.77
C VAL A 174 7.27 -18.27 19.86
N TYR A 175 6.21 -17.65 20.37
CA TYR A 175 6.27 -16.69 21.48
C TYR A 175 5.10 -16.97 22.41
N ARG A 176 5.38 -17.16 23.71
CA ARG A 176 4.34 -17.42 24.73
C ARG A 176 3.34 -18.51 24.31
N ASP A 177 3.86 -19.62 23.78
CA ASP A 177 3.09 -20.77 23.25
C ASP A 177 2.22 -20.49 22.02
N HIS A 178 2.23 -19.26 21.48
CA HIS A 178 1.65 -18.98 20.17
C HIS A 178 2.55 -19.50 19.06
N HIS A 179 2.00 -20.35 18.19
CA HIS A 179 2.65 -20.86 17.00
C HIS A 179 2.36 -19.94 15.80
N PHE A 180 3.09 -18.83 15.73
CA PHE A 180 2.91 -17.82 14.69
C PHE A 180 3.50 -18.27 13.35
N ASN A 181 2.66 -18.31 12.31
CA ASN A 181 3.07 -18.53 10.92
C ASN A 181 2.84 -17.27 10.09
N GLN A 182 3.75 -16.96 9.17
CA GLN A 182 3.56 -15.84 8.24
C GLN A 182 2.24 -16.01 7.49
N HIS A 183 1.44 -14.95 7.50
CA HIS A 183 0.10 -14.97 6.94
C HIS A 183 -0.07 -13.83 5.93
N THR A 184 -0.79 -14.14 4.85
CA THR A 184 -1.18 -13.18 3.83
C THR A 184 -2.64 -12.81 4.08
N TYR A 185 -2.89 -11.54 4.38
CA TYR A 185 -4.21 -11.00 4.56
C TYR A 185 -4.77 -10.48 3.24
N TYR A 186 -6.09 -10.60 3.08
CA TYR A 186 -6.84 -10.22 1.88
C TYR A 186 -7.97 -9.22 2.16
N SER A 187 -8.11 -8.79 3.42
CA SER A 187 -9.11 -7.86 3.92
C SER A 187 -8.56 -7.17 5.17
N VAL A 188 -9.18 -6.05 5.55
CA VAL A 188 -8.81 -5.28 6.75
C VAL A 188 -8.75 -6.21 7.95
N THR A 189 -7.56 -6.31 8.53
CA THR A 189 -7.30 -7.16 9.70
C THR A 189 -6.54 -6.34 10.73
N TYR A 190 -7.01 -6.34 11.96
CA TYR A 190 -6.38 -5.63 13.07
C TYR A 190 -5.41 -6.54 13.80
N CYS A 191 -4.28 -5.97 14.21
CA CYS A 191 -3.32 -6.62 15.08
C CYS A 191 -3.90 -6.74 16.49
N ASN A 192 -3.96 -7.96 17.02
CA ASN A 192 -4.49 -8.22 18.35
C ASN A 192 -3.64 -7.59 19.47
N HIS A 193 -2.38 -7.21 19.20
CA HIS A 193 -1.50 -6.58 20.18
C HIS A 193 -1.67 -5.05 20.24
N CYS A 194 -1.54 -4.36 19.10
CA CYS A 194 -1.57 -2.89 19.08
C CYS A 194 -2.90 -2.29 18.62
N GLY A 195 -3.84 -3.11 18.15
CA GLY A 195 -5.14 -2.65 17.65
C GLY A 195 -5.09 -1.93 16.29
N LEU A 196 -3.93 -1.82 15.65
CA LEU A 196 -3.77 -1.16 14.34
C LEU A 196 -3.90 -2.15 13.18
N ILE A 197 -4.24 -1.64 12.00
CA ILE A 197 -4.41 -2.43 10.78
C ILE A 197 -3.07 -3.06 10.34
N ILE A 198 -3.11 -4.33 9.93
CA ILE A 198 -1.97 -5.06 9.35
C ILE A 198 -1.86 -4.71 7.85
N TRP A 199 -1.10 -3.67 7.54
CA TRP A 199 -0.95 -3.12 6.19
C TRP A 199 0.16 -3.79 5.37
N GLY A 200 0.16 -3.52 4.05
CA GLY A 200 1.33 -3.70 3.19
C GLY A 200 1.29 -4.90 2.24
N ILE A 201 2.44 -5.17 1.62
CA ILE A 201 2.64 -6.22 0.62
C ILE A 201 2.85 -7.57 1.31
N ALA A 202 2.23 -8.61 0.77
CA ALA A 202 2.24 -9.90 1.45
C ALA A 202 3.62 -10.60 1.46
N PRO A 203 3.90 -11.42 2.49
CA PRO A 203 3.08 -11.63 3.70
C PRO A 203 3.19 -10.44 4.66
N GLN A 204 2.07 -9.95 5.18
CA GLN A 204 2.02 -8.70 5.97
C GLN A 204 2.28 -8.92 7.46
N GLY A 205 1.86 -10.07 8.00
CA GLY A 205 1.95 -10.34 9.44
C GLY A 205 2.07 -11.82 9.76
N TYR A 206 1.78 -12.16 11.02
CA TYR A 206 1.71 -13.53 11.50
C TYR A 206 0.31 -13.86 11.97
N GLN A 207 -0.09 -15.13 11.83
CA GLN A 207 -1.29 -15.70 12.43
C GLN A 207 -0.90 -16.91 13.28
N CYS A 208 -1.40 -16.99 14.51
CA CYS A 208 -1.20 -18.16 15.37
C CYS A 208 -2.03 -19.34 14.86
N THR A 209 -1.41 -20.50 14.64
CA THR A 209 -2.14 -21.71 14.19
C THR A 209 -3.03 -22.32 15.26
N ASN A 210 -2.86 -21.93 16.52
CA ASN A 210 -3.63 -22.48 17.63
C ASN A 210 -4.84 -21.60 17.99
N CYS A 211 -4.67 -20.29 18.13
CA CYS A 211 -5.78 -19.42 18.56
C CYS A 211 -6.27 -18.44 17.48
N GLU A 212 -5.73 -18.52 16.26
CA GLU A 212 -6.08 -17.63 15.13
C GLU A 212 -5.75 -16.15 15.37
N MET A 213 -4.96 -15.82 16.41
CA MET A 213 -4.49 -14.46 16.70
C MET A 213 -3.66 -13.89 15.56
N ASN A 214 -4.03 -12.71 15.07
CA ASN A 214 -3.39 -11.97 13.98
C ASN A 214 -2.52 -10.84 14.54
N ILE A 215 -1.28 -10.75 14.09
CA ILE A 215 -0.33 -9.77 14.62
C ILE A 215 0.60 -9.20 13.54
N HIS A 216 1.12 -7.99 13.74
CA HIS A 216 2.23 -7.47 12.94
C HIS A 216 3.51 -8.28 13.17
N LYS A 217 4.43 -8.22 12.21
CA LYS A 217 5.77 -8.83 12.34
C LYS A 217 6.57 -8.25 13.51
N SER A 218 6.47 -6.94 13.73
CA SER A 218 7.13 -6.22 14.83
C SER A 218 6.49 -6.50 16.19
N CYS A 219 5.17 -6.68 16.24
CA CYS A 219 4.44 -6.95 17.48
C CYS A 219 4.66 -8.37 18.03
N ALA A 220 5.09 -9.34 17.21
CA ALA A 220 5.23 -10.74 17.62
C ALA A 220 6.07 -10.96 18.87
N LYS A 221 7.15 -10.20 19.03
CA LYS A 221 8.06 -10.29 20.18
C LYS A 221 7.53 -9.59 21.43
N GLN A 222 6.52 -8.74 21.28
CA GLN A 222 5.96 -7.91 22.35
C GLN A 222 4.74 -8.56 23.02
N VAL A 223 4.26 -9.70 22.50
CA VAL A 223 3.14 -10.43 23.09
C VAL A 223 3.57 -11.01 24.44
N GLU A 224 2.89 -10.60 25.51
CA GLU A 224 3.10 -11.10 26.87
C GLU A 224 2.11 -12.20 27.26
N GLU A 225 0.93 -12.18 26.64
CA GLU A 225 -0.16 -13.15 26.83
C GLU A 225 0.24 -14.55 26.36
N VAL A 226 -0.20 -15.57 27.10
CA VAL A 226 0.05 -16.98 26.76
C VAL A 226 -1.07 -17.51 25.88
N CYS A 227 -0.71 -18.32 24.89
CA CYS A 227 -1.67 -18.91 23.97
C CYS A 227 -2.66 -19.84 24.68
N ILE A 228 -3.94 -19.54 24.55
CA ILE A 228 -5.04 -20.34 25.13
C ILE A 228 -5.48 -21.52 24.25
N GLY A 229 -4.81 -21.73 23.09
CA GLY A 229 -5.14 -22.81 22.16
C GLY A 229 -6.44 -22.61 21.37
N GLN A 230 -6.86 -23.63 20.62
CA GLN A 230 -8.19 -23.65 19.99
C GLN A 230 -9.21 -23.86 21.10
N LEU A 231 -9.83 -22.79 21.60
CA LEU A 231 -11.12 -22.92 22.27
C LEU A 231 -12.03 -23.67 21.29
N HIS A 232 -12.41 -24.91 21.62
CA HIS A 232 -13.20 -25.79 20.77
C HIS A 232 -14.32 -24.98 20.09
N LYS A 233 -14.24 -24.81 18.76
CA LYS A 233 -15.39 -24.41 17.96
C LYS A 233 -16.44 -25.50 18.16
N LYS A 234 -17.28 -25.37 19.20
CA LYS A 234 -18.49 -26.19 19.34
C LYS A 234 -19.26 -25.99 18.04
N ASP A 235 -19.41 -27.09 17.32
CA ASP A 235 -20.19 -27.24 16.11
C ASP A 235 -21.47 -26.39 16.21
N ARG A 236 -21.55 -25.30 15.45
CA ARG A 236 -22.78 -24.50 15.33
C ARG A 236 -23.73 -25.20 14.36
N SER A 237 -24.07 -26.44 14.67
CA SER A 237 -25.14 -27.18 14.03
C SER A 237 -26.24 -27.44 15.06
N ARG A 238 -27.39 -26.77 14.85
CA ARG A 238 -28.64 -26.76 15.65
C ARG A 238 -28.59 -25.97 16.97
N ASP A 239 -29.04 -24.71 16.88
CA ASP A 239 -30.16 -24.23 17.70
C ASP A 239 -30.76 -22.95 17.10
N THR A 240 -31.66 -23.14 16.13
CA THR A 240 -32.64 -22.15 15.71
C THR A 240 -33.68 -21.97 16.83
N ARG A 241 -33.37 -21.23 17.92
CA ARG A 241 -34.41 -20.82 18.90
C ARG A 241 -34.09 -19.79 20.01
N PHE A 242 -33.19 -18.81 19.80
CA PHE A 242 -33.05 -17.70 20.77
C PHE A 242 -32.96 -16.29 20.14
N SER A 243 -33.74 -16.02 19.08
CA SER A 243 -33.87 -14.69 18.46
C SER A 243 -34.94 -13.79 19.09
N SER A 244 -35.20 -13.90 20.40
CA SER A 244 -36.30 -13.15 21.05
C SER A 244 -35.95 -12.43 22.35
N ILE A 245 -34.66 -12.31 22.74
CA ILE A 245 -34.27 -11.61 23.98
C ILE A 245 -33.00 -10.75 23.76
N LEU A 246 -32.98 -9.94 22.71
CA LEU A 246 -32.02 -8.84 22.54
C LEU A 246 -32.66 -7.58 21.91
N GLY A 247 -34.01 -7.52 21.90
CA GLY A 247 -34.79 -6.35 21.49
C GLY A 247 -35.40 -5.55 22.64
N LYS A 248 -34.98 -5.77 23.89
CA LYS A 248 -35.59 -5.14 25.09
C LYS A 248 -34.62 -4.62 26.16
N ILE A 249 -33.35 -4.35 25.84
CA ILE A 249 -32.42 -3.68 26.78
C ILE A 249 -31.69 -2.52 26.09
N MET A 250 -32.44 -1.69 25.35
CA MET A 250 -32.02 -0.34 24.96
C MET A 250 -33.25 0.57 24.99
N ALA A 251 -33.82 0.74 26.18
CA ALA A 251 -34.66 1.87 26.52
C ALA A 251 -34.33 2.23 27.97
N ASP A 252 -34.08 3.52 28.18
CA ASP A 252 -33.73 4.18 29.43
C ASP A 252 -32.32 3.87 29.99
N ASP A 253 -31.36 4.78 29.75
CA ASP A 253 -31.06 5.76 30.80
C ASP A 253 -30.25 6.94 30.26
N LYS A 254 -30.76 8.14 30.52
CA LYS A 254 -30.03 9.42 30.43
C LYS A 254 -29.36 9.63 31.79
N ASP A 255 -28.26 10.39 31.76
CA ASP A 255 -27.57 10.95 32.93
C ASP A 255 -26.62 10.02 33.72
N ASN A 256 -25.35 9.98 33.29
CA ASN A 256 -24.29 10.43 34.22
C ASN A 256 -23.01 10.86 33.48
N LYS A 257 -22.78 12.17 33.41
CA LYS A 257 -21.48 12.76 33.13
C LYS A 257 -20.58 12.56 34.35
N ARG A 258 -19.35 12.06 34.16
CA ARG A 258 -18.07 12.75 34.52
C ARG A 258 -16.89 11.78 34.67
N LYS A 259 -15.83 12.13 33.92
CA LYS A 259 -14.40 12.02 34.26
C LYS A 259 -13.73 10.64 34.24
N VAL A 260 -13.11 10.33 33.10
CA VAL A 260 -11.63 10.16 33.06
C VAL A 260 -11.10 11.06 31.94
N SER A 261 -10.40 12.11 32.37
CA SER A 261 -9.66 13.09 31.58
C SER A 261 -8.50 12.40 30.84
N GLN A 262 -8.34 12.58 29.53
CA GLN A 262 -7.50 13.62 28.92
C GLN A 262 -6.03 13.60 29.39
N VAL A 263 -5.19 12.78 28.73
CA VAL A 263 -3.77 12.98 28.37
C VAL A 263 -3.52 11.94 27.25
N CYS A 264 -3.01 12.19 26.04
CA CYS A 264 -2.17 13.23 25.41
C CYS A 264 -2.78 13.60 24.04
N ALA A 265 -3.13 14.87 23.77
CA ALA A 265 -2.23 15.96 23.41
C ALA A 265 -1.41 15.69 22.13
N ALA A 266 -1.98 16.20 21.03
CA ALA A 266 -1.31 16.80 19.88
C ALA A 266 0.22 16.64 19.79
N GLN A 267 0.65 15.98 18.73
CA GLN A 267 1.76 16.48 17.93
C GLN A 267 1.24 16.67 16.52
N ASN A 268 0.50 17.78 16.34
CA ASN A 268 0.53 18.49 15.07
C ASN A 268 1.99 18.88 14.86
N SER A 269 2.65 18.12 14.00
CA SER A 269 3.88 18.57 13.41
C SER A 269 3.70 18.52 11.92
N THR A 270 3.31 19.68 11.38
CA THR A 270 3.62 20.09 10.03
C THR A 270 5.14 20.02 9.86
N PHE A 271 5.65 18.83 9.57
CA PHE A 271 7.01 18.67 9.09
C PHE A 271 6.97 18.73 7.57
N TYR A 272 7.55 19.81 7.06
CA TYR A 272 7.97 19.94 5.68
C TYR A 272 8.80 18.71 5.31
N ILE A 273 8.24 17.85 4.46
CA ILE A 273 9.04 16.93 3.66
C ILE A 273 9.93 17.82 2.80
N SER A 274 11.25 17.69 2.97
CA SER A 274 12.23 18.37 2.12
C SER A 274 11.93 18.04 0.64
N PRO A 275 11.89 19.04 -0.27
CA PRO A 275 11.44 18.84 -1.63
C PRO A 275 12.55 18.17 -2.45
N THR A 276 12.73 16.84 -2.36
CA THR A 276 13.75 16.13 -3.16
C THR A 276 13.15 15.17 -4.18
N ILE A 277 11.82 15.06 -4.29
CA ILE A 277 11.21 14.23 -5.35
C ILE A 277 10.09 15.02 -6.01
N ALA A 278 10.48 15.91 -6.94
CA ALA A 278 9.56 16.44 -7.93
C ALA A 278 9.51 15.47 -9.13
N PRO A 279 8.33 15.05 -9.60
CA PRO A 279 8.24 14.25 -10.80
C PRO A 279 8.59 15.11 -12.02
N ALA A 280 9.42 14.58 -12.92
CA ALA A 280 9.72 15.22 -14.20
C ALA A 280 8.41 15.43 -14.98
N GLY A 281 8.09 16.70 -15.25
CA GLY A 281 6.77 17.14 -15.73
C GLY A 281 6.30 16.53 -17.06
N THR A 282 7.20 15.94 -17.85
CA THR A 282 6.86 15.33 -19.15
C THR A 282 6.46 13.85 -19.06
N LEU A 283 6.87 13.12 -18.02
CA LEU A 283 6.43 11.74 -17.77
C LEU A 283 4.95 11.69 -17.34
N VAL A 284 4.49 12.76 -16.68
CA VAL A 284 3.09 12.88 -16.27
C VAL A 284 2.18 13.23 -17.45
N GLU A 285 2.65 13.91 -18.50
CA GLU A 285 1.84 14.15 -19.70
C GLU A 285 1.50 12.84 -20.45
N ARG A 286 2.38 11.83 -20.43
CA ARG A 286 2.10 10.47 -20.94
C ARG A 286 1.21 9.66 -20.01
N ALA A 287 1.36 9.80 -18.70
CA ALA A 287 0.42 9.23 -17.73
C ALA A 287 -0.98 9.88 -17.84
N ARG A 288 -1.06 11.17 -18.15
CA ARG A 288 -2.27 11.94 -18.45
C ARG A 288 -2.92 11.43 -19.73
N LYS A 289 -2.14 11.21 -20.80
CA LYS A 289 -2.66 10.63 -22.05
C LYS A 289 -3.12 9.17 -21.88
N GLY A 290 -2.41 8.36 -21.09
CA GLY A 290 -2.85 7.00 -20.72
C GLY A 290 -4.09 6.97 -19.82
N LEU A 291 -4.29 7.98 -18.97
CA LEU A 291 -5.51 8.18 -18.17
C LEU A 291 -6.69 8.73 -18.98
N GLU A 292 -6.44 9.51 -20.03
CA GLU A 292 -7.45 10.08 -20.96
C GLU A 292 -7.87 9.07 -22.04
N GLU A 293 -6.97 8.21 -22.50
CA GLU A 293 -7.24 7.20 -23.54
C GLU A 293 -7.84 5.90 -22.98
N GLY A 294 -8.16 5.83 -21.68
CA GLY A 294 -8.65 4.61 -21.05
C GLY A 294 -7.65 3.45 -21.13
N ASN A 295 -6.36 3.73 -21.40
CA ASN A 295 -5.35 2.72 -21.56
C ASN A 295 -4.96 2.19 -20.19
N SER A 296 -5.60 1.10 -19.83
CA SER A 296 -5.37 0.31 -18.64
C SER A 296 -4.02 -0.41 -18.72
N ASP A 297 -2.89 0.26 -18.99
CA ASP A 297 -1.60 -0.40 -19.21
C ASP A 297 -0.93 -0.94 -17.93
N ILE A 298 -1.46 -0.59 -16.75
CA ILE A 298 -1.15 -1.37 -15.53
C ILE A 298 -1.85 -2.75 -15.55
N LEU A 299 -2.92 -2.90 -16.34
CA LEU A 299 -3.70 -4.14 -16.52
C LEU A 299 -3.47 -4.80 -17.89
N GLY A 300 -2.91 -4.11 -18.89
CA GLY A 300 -2.34 -4.73 -20.09
C GLY A 300 -1.26 -5.74 -19.72
N LEU A 301 -0.48 -5.44 -18.68
CA LEU A 301 0.48 -6.36 -18.05
C LEU A 301 -0.16 -7.49 -17.22
N VAL A 302 -1.48 -7.47 -17.01
CA VAL A 302 -2.24 -8.54 -16.34
C VAL A 302 -2.91 -9.46 -17.38
N SER A 303 -3.43 -8.92 -18.50
CA SER A 303 -4.01 -9.74 -19.57
C SER A 303 -3.02 -10.37 -20.55
N GLU A 304 -1.83 -9.79 -20.78
CA GLU A 304 -0.86 -10.38 -21.72
C GLU A 304 -0.19 -11.67 -21.20
N THR A 305 -0.46 -12.09 -19.96
CA THR A 305 0.03 -13.38 -19.45
C THR A 305 -0.92 -14.56 -19.67
N ASP A 306 -2.07 -14.34 -20.31
CA ASP A 306 -3.07 -15.39 -20.58
C ASP A 306 -3.09 -15.86 -22.05
N SER A 307 -2.12 -15.45 -22.88
CA SER A 307 -2.03 -15.86 -24.29
C SER A 307 -0.59 -16.15 -24.74
N ILE A 308 0.06 -17.11 -24.09
CA ILE A 308 1.19 -17.87 -24.67
C ILE A 308 0.96 -19.37 -24.37
N THR A 309 0.22 -20.02 -25.26
CA THR A 309 0.57 -21.34 -25.80
C THR A 309 1.36 -21.13 -27.08
#